data_AF-A0A553I0T1-F1
#
_entry.id   AF-A0A553I0T1-F1
#
_cell.length_a   1.000
_cell.length_b   1.000
_cell.length_c   1.000
_cell.angle_alpha   90.00
_cell.angle_beta   90.00
_cell.angle_gamma   90.00
#
_symmetry.space_group_name_H-M   'P 1'
#
loop_
_entity.id
_entity.type
_entity.pdbx_description
1 polymer ?
#
loop_
_entity_poly.entity_id
_entity_poly.type
_entity_poly.pdbx_seq_one_letter_code
_entity_poly.pdbx_strand_id
1 'polypeptide(L)'
;MGCLSSLYFATPALGSALRSEGHSLSARQSPYGTRILDTGSTFGQENNGVWQLIDATNDGIPDLAYIKTSFTGTNSVEVHIASSSSNFQTRIFEAGTTFAEENDGTWLLVPSKNSELPDLVFIKTANTPSGRVEVHIASGASSYRTRTQETATVFGNENNGVWSLYDYDGDGILDLVYIKTRNTDSGRVEVHVASGASTYSRFILQTATTFAPENNGFWALAPYSSRGAADLVYIKDAQTGTGQIEVHVASKASGYQARIFEAGSAFAQEANGVWSLIDYNRDGVLDLSYIKYQNAGTRTVEVHVAAG
;
A
#
# COMPACT_ATOMS: atom_id res chain seq x y z
N MET A 1 10.40 3.26 -6.22
CA MET A 1 10.09 2.39 -5.08
C MET A 1 8.69 2.77 -4.66
N GLY A 2 7.70 1.92 -4.96
CA GLY A 2 6.31 2.16 -4.61
C GLY A 2 5.97 1.33 -3.39
N CYS A 3 5.45 1.95 -2.36
CA CYS A 3 4.98 1.30 -1.14
C CYS A 3 3.49 1.62 -1.01
N LEU A 4 2.68 0.62 -0.70
CA LEU A 4 1.23 0.75 -0.66
C LEU A 4 0.63 0.12 0.59
N SER A 5 -0.47 0.74 1.00
CA SER A 5 -1.19 0.57 2.25
C SER A 5 -1.98 -0.73 2.31
N SER A 6 -1.75 -1.52 3.36
CA SER A 6 -2.50 -2.73 3.68
C SER A 6 -3.62 -2.34 4.64
N LEU A 7 -4.89 -2.42 4.24
CA LEU A 7 -6.01 -2.20 5.16
C LEU A 7 -6.50 -3.54 5.72
N TYR A 8 -6.53 -3.65 7.05
CA TYR A 8 -7.31 -4.63 7.81
C TYR A 8 -8.07 -3.86 8.89
N PHE A 9 -9.39 -4.06 8.99
CA PHE A 9 -10.21 -3.50 10.06
C PHE A 9 -10.66 -4.61 11.02
N ALA A 10 -10.57 -4.30 12.32
CA ALA A 10 -10.91 -5.17 13.43
C ALA A 10 -12.36 -5.67 13.40
N THR A 11 -12.57 -6.94 13.75
CA THR A 11 -13.89 -7.52 14.07
C THR A 11 -14.50 -6.85 15.31
N PRO A 12 -15.77 -6.42 15.29
CA PRO A 12 -16.47 -6.06 16.51
C PRO A 12 -16.92 -7.32 17.27
N ALA A 13 -16.71 -7.33 18.59
CA ALA A 13 -17.25 -8.36 19.46
C ALA A 13 -18.79 -8.25 19.56
N LEU A 14 -19.44 -9.36 19.20
CA LEU A 14 -20.83 -9.82 19.45
C LEU A 14 -21.88 -8.83 20.03
N GLY A 15 -22.95 -8.63 19.25
CA GLY A 15 -24.22 -8.07 19.69
C GLY A 15 -25.31 -8.05 18.61
N SER A 16 -25.86 -9.22 18.28
CA SER A 16 -27.25 -9.42 17.79
C SER A 16 -27.81 -8.56 16.65
N ALA A 17 -27.82 -9.09 15.42
CA ALA A 17 -29.03 -9.34 14.61
C ALA A 17 -28.65 -9.69 13.16
N LEU A 18 -29.11 -10.86 12.71
CA LEU A 18 -29.09 -11.28 11.31
C LEU A 18 -29.77 -10.24 10.41
N ARG A 19 -29.01 -9.67 9.47
CA ARG A 19 -29.53 -9.33 8.15
C ARG A 19 -28.54 -9.78 7.09
N SER A 20 -28.93 -10.79 6.33
CA SER A 20 -28.32 -11.13 5.05
C SER A 20 -28.71 -10.05 4.05
N GLU A 21 -27.93 -9.00 3.91
CA GLU A 21 -27.99 -8.17 2.71
C GLU A 21 -26.78 -8.53 1.85
N GLY A 22 -27.02 -9.47 0.93
CA GLY A 22 -26.17 -9.62 -0.23
C GLY A 22 -26.25 -8.32 -1.03
N HIS A 23 -25.32 -7.41 -0.78
CA HIS A 23 -25.08 -6.32 -1.70
C HIS A 23 -24.44 -6.94 -2.94
N SER A 24 -25.27 -7.29 -3.91
CA SER A 24 -24.84 -7.33 -5.30
C SER A 24 -24.16 -5.99 -5.58
N LEU A 25 -22.87 -6.01 -5.90
CA LEU A 25 -22.15 -4.84 -6.40
C LEU A 25 -22.92 -4.32 -7.61
N SER A 26 -23.69 -3.24 -7.44
CA SER A 26 -24.26 -2.52 -8.57
C SER A 26 -23.13 -2.23 -9.53
N ALA A 27 -23.35 -2.45 -10.83
CA ALA A 27 -22.36 -2.14 -11.86
C ALA A 27 -21.84 -0.71 -11.64
N ARG A 28 -20.54 -0.58 -11.32
CA ARG A 28 -19.89 0.70 -11.06
C ARG A 28 -20.06 1.57 -12.30
N GLN A 29 -20.88 2.60 -12.22
CA GLN A 29 -21.19 3.45 -13.37
C GLN A 29 -20.04 4.45 -13.54
N SER A 30 -19.06 4.10 -14.38
CA SER A 30 -17.83 4.90 -14.65
C SER A 30 -17.02 5.26 -13.39
N PRO A 31 -16.44 4.27 -12.69
CA PRO A 31 -15.61 4.52 -11.52
C PRO A 31 -14.36 5.34 -11.88
N TYR A 32 -13.83 6.05 -10.89
CA TYR A 32 -12.68 6.96 -10.99
C TYR A 32 -12.90 8.19 -11.89
N GLY A 33 -14.15 8.47 -12.28
CA GLY A 33 -14.53 9.62 -13.10
C GLY A 33 -14.80 10.92 -12.32
N THR A 34 -15.04 10.84 -11.02
CA THR A 34 -15.42 11.99 -10.19
C THR A 34 -14.37 12.23 -9.11
N ARG A 35 -13.70 13.39 -9.15
CA ARG A 35 -12.79 13.80 -8.06
C ARG A 35 -13.59 14.18 -6.82
N ILE A 36 -13.24 13.57 -5.69
CA ILE A 36 -13.84 13.83 -4.37
C ILE A 36 -12.88 14.53 -3.41
N LEU A 37 -11.59 14.61 -3.76
CA LEU A 37 -10.59 15.37 -3.02
C LEU A 37 -9.54 15.94 -3.98
N ASP A 38 -9.14 17.17 -3.73
CA ASP A 38 -7.98 17.85 -4.32
C ASP A 38 -7.51 18.91 -3.31
N THR A 39 -6.44 18.62 -2.58
CA THR A 39 -5.92 19.52 -1.55
C THR A 39 -4.40 19.44 -1.43
N GLY A 40 -3.78 20.58 -1.15
CA GLY A 40 -2.42 20.61 -0.62
C GLY A 40 -2.35 20.13 0.83
N SER A 41 -1.16 19.79 1.30
CA SER A 41 -0.85 19.45 2.68
C SER A 41 0.13 20.46 3.29
N THR A 42 0.50 20.23 4.56
CA THR A 42 1.57 20.94 5.26
C THR A 42 2.99 20.48 4.90
N PHE A 43 3.15 19.44 4.07
CA PHE A 43 4.47 18.96 3.65
C PHE A 43 5.04 19.77 2.49
N GLY A 44 6.32 20.14 2.59
CA GLY A 44 7.09 20.53 1.42
C GLY A 44 7.20 19.37 0.44
N GLN A 45 7.47 19.68 -0.84
CA GLN A 45 7.73 18.65 -1.84
C GLN A 45 9.04 17.92 -1.53
N GLU A 46 8.94 16.65 -1.17
CA GLU A 46 10.06 15.82 -0.73
C GLU A 46 10.03 14.46 -1.46
N ASN A 47 11.20 13.99 -1.89
CA ASN A 47 11.38 12.75 -2.66
C ASN A 47 12.43 11.81 -2.04
N ASN A 48 12.83 12.06 -0.80
CA ASN A 48 13.84 11.33 -0.03
C ASN A 48 13.20 10.35 0.97
N GLY A 49 12.04 9.80 0.61
CA GLY A 49 11.23 8.95 1.45
C GLY A 49 10.07 8.33 0.70
N VAL A 50 9.12 7.80 1.45
CA VAL A 50 7.94 7.08 0.96
C VAL A 50 6.68 7.78 1.42
N TRP A 51 5.77 8.03 0.49
CA TRP A 51 4.44 8.58 0.74
C TRP A 51 3.39 7.49 0.77
N GLN A 52 2.44 7.60 1.70
CA GLN A 52 1.35 6.62 1.86
C GLN A 52 0.10 7.29 2.43
N LEU A 53 -1.08 6.83 2.02
CA LEU A 53 -2.33 7.07 2.76
C LEU A 53 -2.61 5.85 3.64
N ILE A 54 -2.81 6.07 4.94
CA ILE A 54 -3.11 5.00 5.90
C ILE A 54 -3.98 5.54 7.02
N ASP A 55 -4.95 4.75 7.49
CA ASP A 55 -5.70 5.09 8.69
C ASP A 55 -4.78 5.01 9.92
N ALA A 56 -4.20 6.15 10.30
CA ALA A 56 -3.22 6.24 11.38
C ALA A 56 -3.83 6.65 12.71
N THR A 57 -5.13 6.97 12.72
CA THR A 57 -5.89 7.35 13.91
C THR A 57 -7.00 6.34 14.23
N ASN A 58 -7.12 5.28 13.42
CA ASN A 58 -8.15 4.24 13.51
C ASN A 58 -9.58 4.83 13.48
N ASP A 59 -9.77 5.92 12.73
CA ASP A 59 -11.05 6.60 12.52
C ASP A 59 -11.75 6.15 11.22
N GLY A 60 -11.11 5.26 10.48
CA GLY A 60 -11.54 4.72 9.19
C GLY A 60 -11.21 5.60 8.01
N ILE A 61 -10.65 6.80 8.19
CA ILE A 61 -10.30 7.72 7.11
C ILE A 61 -8.77 7.77 6.96
N PRO A 62 -8.22 7.49 5.76
CA PRO A 62 -6.77 7.51 5.57
C PRO A 62 -6.12 8.88 5.79
N ASP A 63 -5.15 8.94 6.70
CA ASP A 63 -4.26 10.07 6.94
C ASP A 63 -3.06 10.07 5.98
N LEU A 64 -2.45 11.23 5.77
CA LEU A 64 -1.25 11.37 4.92
C LEU A 64 0.00 11.09 5.73
N ALA A 65 0.69 10.01 5.39
CA ALA A 65 1.95 9.62 6.01
C ALA A 65 3.15 9.80 5.07
N TYR A 66 4.27 10.17 5.68
CA TYR A 66 5.58 10.25 5.04
C TYR A 66 6.63 9.54 5.89
N ILE A 67 7.28 8.55 5.30
CA ILE A 67 8.45 7.87 5.88
C ILE A 67 9.68 8.46 5.23
N LYS A 68 10.36 9.38 5.93
CA LYS A 68 11.57 10.02 5.43
C LYS A 68 12.77 9.10 5.69
N THR A 69 13.44 8.65 4.63
CA THR A 69 14.43 7.56 4.73
C THR A 69 15.87 8.03 4.56
N SER A 70 16.09 9.26 4.10
CA SER A 70 17.41 9.85 3.94
C SER A 70 17.37 11.35 4.15
N PHE A 71 18.49 11.96 4.53
CA PHE A 71 18.57 13.40 4.83
C PHE A 71 17.56 13.83 5.90
N THR A 72 17.47 13.04 6.96
CA THR A 72 16.55 13.24 8.09
C THR A 72 17.12 14.26 9.08
N GLY A 73 16.27 14.87 9.91
CA GLY A 73 16.71 15.77 10.98
C GLY A 73 17.27 15.02 12.19
N THR A 74 16.92 13.74 12.34
CA THR A 74 17.26 12.89 13.49
C THR A 74 18.44 11.94 13.23
N ASN A 75 18.97 11.87 12.01
CA ASN A 75 19.93 10.84 11.55
C ASN A 75 19.38 9.41 11.70
N SER A 76 18.06 9.26 11.63
CA SER A 76 17.31 8.02 11.70
C SER A 76 16.10 8.16 10.79
N VAL A 77 15.54 7.06 10.27
CA VAL A 77 14.28 7.13 9.53
C VAL A 77 13.24 7.84 10.38
N GLU A 78 12.51 8.79 9.79
CA GLU A 78 11.46 9.55 10.47
C GLU A 78 10.09 9.18 9.91
N VAL A 79 9.10 9.09 10.78
CA VAL A 79 7.69 8.98 10.38
C VAL A 79 7.00 10.30 10.70
N HIS A 80 6.26 10.80 9.71
CA HIS A 80 5.47 12.03 9.80
C HIS A 80 4.04 11.72 9.36
N ILE A 81 3.03 12.22 10.08
CA ILE A 81 1.61 11.96 9.78
C ILE A 81 0.82 13.27 9.89
N ALA A 82 0.01 13.56 8.87
CA ALA A 82 -0.90 14.70 8.83
C ALA A 82 -2.36 14.22 8.74
N SER A 83 -3.24 14.82 9.54
CA SER A 83 -4.61 14.32 9.70
C SER A 83 -5.53 14.67 8.53
N SER A 84 -6.25 13.68 8.02
CA SER A 84 -7.30 13.80 7.00
C SER A 84 -8.44 14.72 7.45
N SER A 85 -8.83 14.67 8.73
CA SER A 85 -9.88 15.52 9.34
C SER A 85 -9.62 17.03 9.20
N SER A 86 -8.34 17.40 9.04
CA SER A 86 -7.88 18.77 8.85
C SER A 86 -7.54 19.10 7.39
N ASN A 87 -7.87 18.22 6.43
CA ASN A 87 -7.35 18.25 5.05
C ASN A 87 -5.81 18.32 5.02
N PHE A 88 -5.18 17.49 5.84
CA PHE A 88 -3.72 17.37 5.99
C PHE A 88 -3.01 18.68 6.43
N GLN A 89 -3.75 19.58 7.09
CA GLN A 89 -3.21 20.85 7.61
C GLN A 89 -2.70 20.76 9.06
N THR A 90 -2.95 19.65 9.75
CA THR A 90 -2.47 19.40 11.11
C THR A 90 -1.53 18.20 11.12
N ARG A 91 -0.29 18.40 11.55
CA ARG A 91 0.65 17.33 11.90
C ARG A 91 0.22 16.67 13.21
N ILE A 92 -0.06 15.38 13.17
CA ILE A 92 -0.48 14.60 14.33
C ILE A 92 0.63 13.69 14.87
N PHE A 93 1.66 13.43 14.06
CA PHE A 93 2.84 12.70 14.51
C PHE A 93 4.09 13.13 13.71
N GLU A 94 5.23 13.23 14.38
CA GLU A 94 6.56 13.43 13.80
C GLU A 94 7.63 12.93 14.77
N ALA A 95 8.38 11.90 14.39
CA ALA A 95 9.50 11.42 15.19
C ALA A 95 10.51 10.59 14.38
N GLY A 96 11.78 10.65 14.80
CA GLY A 96 12.80 9.67 14.43
C GLY A 96 12.55 8.31 15.09
N THR A 97 12.93 7.25 14.39
CA THR A 97 12.67 5.86 14.75
C THR A 97 13.93 5.12 15.20
N THR A 98 13.81 3.84 15.51
CA THR A 98 14.94 2.94 15.81
C THR A 98 15.77 2.53 14.58
N PHE A 99 15.39 2.96 13.38
CA PHE A 99 16.10 2.60 12.15
C PHE A 99 17.09 3.69 11.74
N ALA A 100 18.31 3.28 11.36
CA ALA A 100 19.21 4.16 10.64
C ALA A 100 18.64 4.45 9.24
N GLU A 101 19.10 5.54 8.62
CA GLU A 101 18.77 5.84 7.23
C GLU A 101 19.24 4.69 6.31
N GLU A 102 18.29 4.02 5.65
CA GLU A 102 18.55 2.85 4.80
C GLU A 102 17.68 2.88 3.53
N ASN A 103 18.25 2.47 2.40
CA ASN A 103 17.62 2.54 1.06
C ASN A 103 17.69 1.22 0.26
N ASP A 104 18.09 0.11 0.90
CA ASP A 104 18.25 -1.22 0.30
C ASP A 104 17.01 -2.12 0.48
N GLY A 105 15.84 -1.51 0.61
CA GLY A 105 14.58 -2.20 0.84
C GLY A 105 13.34 -1.35 0.57
N THR A 106 12.22 -1.81 1.09
CA THR A 106 10.91 -1.17 0.98
C THR A 106 10.41 -0.77 2.37
N TRP A 107 10.02 0.50 2.51
CA TRP A 107 9.49 1.08 3.73
C TRP A 107 7.99 1.24 3.63
N LEU A 108 7.22 0.81 4.63
CA LEU A 108 5.77 1.00 4.62
C LEU A 108 5.25 1.10 6.04
N LEU A 109 4.11 1.76 6.19
CA LEU A 109 3.31 1.68 7.40
C LEU A 109 2.24 0.63 7.21
N VAL A 110 1.95 -0.12 8.26
CA VAL A 110 0.84 -1.10 8.29
C VAL A 110 -0.01 -0.88 9.53
N PRO A 111 -1.32 -1.17 9.49
CA PRO A 111 -2.18 -1.05 10.66
C PRO A 111 -1.60 -1.83 11.84
N SER A 112 -1.55 -1.17 12.99
CA SER A 112 -1.13 -1.83 14.24
C SER A 112 -2.30 -2.61 14.82
N LYS A 113 -2.00 -3.79 15.39
CA LYS A 113 -3.00 -4.57 16.16
C LYS A 113 -3.28 -3.98 17.54
N ASN A 114 -2.34 -3.19 18.08
CA ASN A 114 -2.28 -2.86 19.50
C ASN A 114 -2.07 -1.36 19.78
N SER A 115 -2.15 -0.49 18.77
CA SER A 115 -2.01 0.96 18.93
C SER A 115 -2.79 1.73 17.87
N GLU A 116 -3.07 3.01 18.18
CA GLU A 116 -3.63 3.96 17.22
C GLU A 116 -2.64 4.22 16.08
N LEU A 117 -1.36 4.48 16.41
CA LEU A 117 -0.32 4.63 15.39
C LEU A 117 -0.06 3.30 14.66
N PRO A 118 0.14 3.33 13.34
CA PRO A 118 0.53 2.15 12.57
C PRO A 118 1.92 1.65 12.98
N ASP A 119 2.24 0.41 12.63
CA ASP A 119 3.59 -0.12 12.77
C ASP A 119 4.45 0.25 11.56
N LEU A 120 5.74 0.54 11.78
CA LEU A 120 6.70 0.83 10.72
C LEU A 120 7.40 -0.44 10.31
N VAL A 121 7.33 -0.75 9.02
CA VAL A 121 7.91 -1.96 8.43
C VAL A 121 9.03 -1.57 7.48
N PHE A 122 10.14 -2.30 7.60
CA PHE A 122 11.21 -2.33 6.61
C PHE A 122 11.39 -3.74 6.08
N ILE A 123 11.10 -3.91 4.78
CA ILE A 123 11.39 -5.13 4.05
C ILE A 123 12.75 -4.92 3.39
N LYS A 124 13.81 -5.41 4.02
CA LYS A 124 15.18 -5.28 3.52
C LYS A 124 15.45 -6.31 2.44
N THR A 125 15.78 -5.85 1.23
CA THR A 125 15.77 -6.69 0.01
C THR A 125 17.15 -6.95 -0.57
N ALA A 126 18.14 -6.17 -0.16
CA ALA A 126 19.53 -6.29 -0.58
C ALA A 126 20.45 -6.02 0.61
N ASN A 127 21.73 -6.40 0.48
CA ASN A 127 22.77 -6.21 1.50
C ASN A 127 22.37 -6.78 2.89
N THR A 128 21.58 -7.85 2.89
CA THR A 128 21.13 -8.51 4.12
C THR A 128 22.24 -9.43 4.65
N PRO A 129 22.54 -9.43 5.96
CA PRO A 129 23.51 -10.34 6.55
C PRO A 129 23.14 -11.83 6.35
N SER A 130 21.83 -12.14 6.26
CA SER A 130 21.36 -13.51 6.03
C SER A 130 21.44 -13.98 4.58
N GLY A 131 21.65 -13.08 3.62
CA GLY A 131 21.52 -13.36 2.17
C GLY A 131 20.06 -13.63 1.73
N ARG A 132 19.09 -13.35 2.61
CA ARG A 132 17.64 -13.52 2.41
C ARG A 132 16.95 -12.20 2.65
N VAL A 133 15.76 -11.99 2.06
CA VAL A 133 14.96 -10.81 2.40
C VAL A 133 14.64 -10.86 3.90
N GLU A 134 14.81 -9.74 4.59
CA GLU A 134 14.55 -9.61 6.03
C GLU A 134 13.37 -8.67 6.26
N VAL A 135 12.44 -9.05 7.13
CA VAL A 135 11.33 -8.18 7.57
C VAL A 135 11.64 -7.67 8.97
N HIS A 136 11.68 -6.35 9.11
CA HIS A 136 11.83 -5.66 10.39
C HIS A 136 10.58 -4.83 10.68
N ILE A 137 10.06 -4.90 11.90
CA ILE A 137 8.89 -4.14 12.33
C ILE A 137 9.24 -3.38 13.60
N ALA A 138 8.98 -2.06 13.61
CA ALA A 138 9.01 -1.24 14.82
C ALA A 138 7.59 -0.83 15.21
N SER A 139 7.27 -0.98 16.50
CA SER A 139 5.91 -0.82 16.97
C SER A 139 5.47 0.64 17.07
N GLY A 140 4.31 0.95 16.49
CA GLY A 140 3.62 2.23 16.64
C GLY A 140 3.28 2.56 18.09
N ALA A 141 2.95 1.55 18.91
CA ALA A 141 2.68 1.68 20.35
C ALA A 141 3.88 2.26 21.12
N SER A 142 5.08 2.03 20.62
CA SER A 142 6.33 2.54 21.19
C SER A 142 6.84 3.81 20.51
N SER A 143 6.02 4.44 19.65
CA SER A 143 6.45 5.51 18.73
C SER A 143 7.69 5.11 17.94
N TYR A 144 7.71 3.87 17.44
CA TYR A 144 8.78 3.26 16.65
C TYR A 144 10.14 3.12 17.36
N ARG A 145 10.16 3.10 18.71
CA ARG A 145 11.37 2.93 19.51
C ARG A 145 11.72 1.49 19.84
N THR A 146 10.76 0.57 19.69
CA THR A 146 10.96 -0.86 19.93
C THR A 146 10.77 -1.64 18.64
N ARG A 147 11.78 -2.41 18.23
CA ARG A 147 11.65 -3.42 17.16
C ARG A 147 10.97 -4.66 17.74
N THR A 148 9.83 -5.05 17.15
CA THR A 148 9.02 -6.20 17.58
C THR A 148 9.26 -7.44 16.73
N GLN A 149 9.82 -7.27 15.53
CA GLN A 149 10.16 -8.37 14.64
C GLN A 149 11.39 -8.01 13.82
N GLU A 150 12.32 -8.97 13.68
CA GLU A 150 13.49 -8.91 12.81
C GLU A 150 13.79 -10.33 12.37
N THR A 151 13.44 -10.69 11.13
CA THR A 151 13.51 -12.09 10.69
C THR A 151 13.87 -12.22 9.22
N ALA A 152 14.73 -13.20 8.92
CA ALA A 152 15.01 -13.61 7.56
C ALA A 152 13.86 -14.47 7.02
N THR A 153 13.49 -14.25 5.77
CA THR A 153 12.35 -14.92 5.14
C THR A 153 12.80 -16.04 4.19
N VAL A 154 11.84 -16.76 3.65
CA VAL A 154 12.09 -17.79 2.63
C VAL A 154 12.64 -17.23 1.30
N PHE A 155 12.50 -15.93 1.07
CA PHE A 155 12.93 -15.28 -0.17
C PHE A 155 14.44 -15.01 -0.20
N GLY A 156 15.07 -15.29 -1.34
CA GLY A 156 16.40 -14.72 -1.65
C GLY A 156 16.30 -13.21 -1.87
N ASN A 157 17.41 -12.48 -1.70
CA ASN A 157 17.47 -11.05 -2.02
C ASN A 157 17.09 -10.79 -3.49
N GLU A 158 16.11 -9.92 -3.70
CA GLU A 158 15.51 -9.71 -5.01
C GLU A 158 14.80 -8.33 -5.11
N ASN A 159 15.00 -7.59 -6.22
CA ASN A 159 14.61 -6.16 -6.38
C ASN A 159 13.91 -5.81 -7.72
N ASN A 160 13.44 -6.81 -8.45
CA ASN A 160 12.75 -6.76 -9.74
C ASN A 160 11.22 -6.85 -9.60
N GLY A 161 10.68 -6.37 -8.48
CA GLY A 161 9.26 -6.37 -8.18
C GLY A 161 8.89 -5.37 -7.08
N VAL A 162 7.68 -5.53 -6.55
CA VAL A 162 7.13 -4.72 -5.44
C VAL A 162 6.95 -5.63 -4.22
N TRP A 163 7.42 -5.14 -3.07
CA TRP A 163 7.26 -5.80 -1.79
C TRP A 163 6.19 -5.09 -0.96
N SER A 164 5.38 -5.85 -0.25
CA SER A 164 4.40 -5.31 0.69
C SER A 164 4.05 -6.35 1.74
N LEU A 165 3.27 -5.94 2.74
CA LEU A 165 2.60 -6.86 3.64
C LEU A 165 1.09 -6.88 3.34
N TYR A 166 0.42 -8.00 3.51
CA TYR A 166 -1.04 -8.09 3.32
C TYR A 166 -1.57 -9.33 4.05
N ASP A 167 -2.75 -9.26 4.68
CA ASP A 167 -3.42 -10.44 5.24
C ASP A 167 -4.01 -11.26 4.09
N TYR A 168 -3.19 -12.16 3.53
CA TYR A 168 -3.50 -12.84 2.29
C TYR A 168 -4.49 -13.98 2.51
N ASP A 169 -4.33 -14.76 3.58
CA ASP A 169 -5.17 -15.92 3.86
C ASP A 169 -6.30 -15.63 4.87
N GLY A 170 -6.37 -14.42 5.42
CA GLY A 170 -7.46 -13.96 6.27
C GLY A 170 -7.32 -14.43 7.72
N ASP A 171 -6.13 -14.86 8.13
CA ASP A 171 -5.84 -15.27 9.51
C ASP A 171 -5.61 -14.06 10.45
N GLY A 172 -5.65 -12.85 9.91
CA GLY A 172 -5.43 -11.60 10.62
C GLY A 172 -3.95 -11.30 10.88
N ILE A 173 -3.01 -12.10 10.38
CA ILE A 173 -1.56 -11.89 10.43
C ILE A 173 -1.10 -11.46 9.04
N LEU A 174 -0.30 -10.39 8.98
CA LEU A 174 0.19 -9.90 7.70
C LEU A 174 1.22 -10.85 7.10
N ASP A 175 0.96 -11.32 5.89
CA ASP A 175 1.86 -12.11 5.07
C ASP A 175 2.80 -11.23 4.25
N LEU A 176 3.98 -11.76 3.92
CA LEU A 176 4.94 -11.09 3.05
C LEU A 176 4.56 -11.34 1.60
N VAL A 177 4.19 -10.28 0.89
CA VAL A 177 3.79 -10.32 -0.51
C VAL A 177 4.92 -9.78 -1.38
N TYR A 178 5.21 -10.51 -2.45
CA TYR A 178 6.12 -10.10 -3.50
C TYR A 178 5.44 -10.22 -4.87
N ILE A 179 5.27 -9.08 -5.53
CA ILE A 179 4.75 -8.99 -6.90
C ILE A 179 5.95 -8.78 -7.82
N LYS A 180 6.42 -9.88 -8.43
CA LYS A 180 7.59 -9.88 -9.31
C LYS A 180 7.16 -9.41 -10.70
N THR A 181 7.75 -8.31 -11.18
CA THR A 181 7.30 -7.63 -12.42
C THR A 181 8.33 -7.63 -13.53
N ARG A 182 9.60 -7.98 -13.24
CA ARG A 182 10.68 -8.06 -14.22
C ARG A 182 11.49 -9.33 -13.99
N ASN A 183 12.13 -9.83 -15.05
CA ASN A 183 12.95 -11.06 -15.01
C ASN A 183 12.19 -12.24 -14.37
N THR A 184 10.91 -12.41 -14.74
CA THR A 184 10.05 -13.48 -14.25
C THR A 184 10.27 -14.76 -15.03
N ASP A 185 10.20 -15.90 -14.35
CA ASP A 185 10.48 -17.21 -14.97
C ASP A 185 9.34 -17.63 -15.91
N SER A 186 8.11 -17.19 -15.60
CA SER A 186 6.91 -17.43 -16.41
C SER A 186 6.74 -16.50 -17.62
N GLY A 187 7.54 -15.43 -17.72
CA GLY A 187 7.31 -14.36 -18.69
C GLY A 187 6.03 -13.56 -18.43
N ARG A 188 5.45 -13.67 -17.24
CA ARG A 188 4.29 -12.90 -16.75
C ARG A 188 4.60 -12.28 -15.39
N VAL A 189 3.80 -11.32 -14.93
CA VAL A 189 3.88 -10.87 -13.53
C VAL A 189 3.53 -12.06 -12.63
N GLU A 190 4.30 -12.26 -11.57
CA GLU A 190 4.13 -13.35 -10.61
C GLU A 190 3.81 -12.79 -9.23
N VAL A 191 2.88 -13.44 -8.51
CA VAL A 191 2.58 -13.13 -7.11
C VAL A 191 3.10 -14.28 -6.25
N HIS A 192 3.94 -13.93 -5.28
CA HIS A 192 4.48 -14.83 -4.28
C HIS A 192 4.07 -14.33 -2.90
N VAL A 193 3.68 -15.25 -2.02
CA VAL A 193 3.26 -14.92 -0.66
C VAL A 193 3.89 -15.89 0.31
N ALA A 194 4.57 -15.36 1.34
CA ALA A 194 5.08 -16.14 2.46
C ALA A 194 4.27 -15.84 3.72
N SER A 195 3.87 -16.90 4.44
CA SER A 195 2.93 -16.79 5.54
C SER A 195 3.50 -16.04 6.75
N GLY A 196 2.79 -15.04 7.23
CA GLY A 196 3.08 -14.31 8.45
C GLY A 196 2.99 -15.21 9.69
N ALA A 197 2.02 -16.12 9.77
CA ALA A 197 1.91 -17.11 10.84
C ALA A 197 3.14 -18.03 10.93
N SER A 198 3.80 -18.29 9.79
CA SER A 198 5.07 -19.03 9.74
C SER A 198 6.30 -18.18 10.02
N THR A 199 6.14 -16.90 10.38
CA THR A 199 7.24 -15.92 10.46
C THR A 199 7.97 -15.81 9.12
N TYR A 200 7.21 -15.79 8.02
CA TYR A 200 7.68 -15.70 6.63
C TYR A 200 8.62 -16.83 6.17
N SER A 201 8.62 -17.96 6.86
CA SER A 201 9.50 -19.10 6.56
C SER A 201 8.93 -20.07 5.51
N ARG A 202 7.64 -19.93 5.14
CA ARG A 202 6.98 -20.82 4.18
C ARG A 202 6.15 -20.03 3.16
N PHE A 203 6.30 -20.37 1.88
CA PHE A 203 5.38 -19.93 0.82
C PHE A 203 3.99 -20.55 0.99
N ILE A 204 2.95 -19.71 0.87
CA ILE A 204 1.54 -20.11 0.76
C ILE A 204 0.97 -19.87 -0.63
N LEU A 205 1.65 -19.07 -1.45
CA LEU A 205 1.31 -18.87 -2.86
C LEU A 205 2.57 -18.60 -3.67
N GLN A 206 2.65 -19.18 -4.86
CA GLN A 206 3.53 -18.76 -5.95
C GLN A 206 2.79 -19.01 -7.27
N THR A 207 2.44 -17.95 -8.01
CA THR A 207 1.70 -18.11 -9.27
C THR A 207 2.00 -17.00 -10.27
N ALA A 208 2.06 -17.35 -11.55
CA ALA A 208 1.99 -16.39 -12.64
C ALA A 208 0.56 -15.81 -12.74
N THR A 209 0.44 -14.62 -13.32
CA THR A 209 -0.84 -13.92 -13.50
C THR A 209 -1.14 -13.69 -14.97
N THR A 210 -2.34 -13.16 -15.24
CA THR A 210 -2.75 -12.74 -16.59
C THR A 210 -1.93 -11.58 -17.17
N PHE A 211 -1.23 -10.81 -16.33
CA PHE A 211 -0.49 -9.62 -16.75
C PHE A 211 0.86 -9.92 -17.37
N ALA A 212 1.17 -9.23 -18.47
CA ALA A 212 2.52 -9.16 -19.00
C ALA A 212 3.44 -8.38 -18.04
N PRO A 213 4.75 -8.62 -18.04
CA PRO A 213 5.71 -7.83 -17.27
C PRO A 213 5.62 -6.34 -17.65
N GLU A 214 5.23 -5.50 -16.69
CA GLU A 214 5.06 -4.04 -16.87
C GLU A 214 5.65 -3.29 -15.67
N ASN A 215 6.31 -2.15 -15.92
CA ASN A 215 7.05 -1.36 -14.92
C ASN A 215 6.69 0.14 -14.91
N ASN A 216 5.64 0.52 -15.61
CA ASN A 216 5.06 1.86 -15.75
C ASN A 216 3.80 1.97 -14.90
N GLY A 217 3.94 1.77 -13.59
CA GLY A 217 2.84 1.93 -12.65
C GLY A 217 3.07 1.25 -11.32
N PHE A 218 1.97 1.05 -10.60
CA PHE A 218 1.94 0.61 -9.21
C PHE A 218 1.19 -0.71 -9.08
N TRP A 219 1.80 -1.66 -8.39
CA TRP A 219 1.24 -2.98 -8.15
C TRP A 219 0.92 -3.15 -6.67
N ALA A 220 -0.24 -3.71 -6.36
CA ALA A 220 -0.64 -4.04 -4.99
C ALA A 220 -1.67 -5.18 -4.96
N LEU A 221 -1.88 -5.75 -3.78
CA LEU A 221 -3.09 -6.51 -3.47
C LEU A 221 -4.10 -5.61 -2.78
N ALA A 222 -5.38 -5.79 -3.09
CA ALA A 222 -6.46 -5.00 -2.49
C ALA A 222 -7.78 -5.78 -2.38
N PRO A 223 -8.68 -5.39 -1.46
CA PRO A 223 -9.99 -6.00 -1.29
C PRO A 223 -11.00 -5.48 -2.32
N TYR A 224 -10.68 -5.65 -3.61
CA TYR A 224 -11.45 -5.04 -4.70
C TYR A 224 -12.81 -5.72 -4.95
N SER A 225 -12.82 -7.05 -5.08
CA SER A 225 -14.06 -7.80 -5.34
C SER A 225 -14.88 -8.08 -4.09
N SER A 226 -14.27 -8.02 -2.91
CA SER A 226 -14.92 -8.18 -1.60
C SER A 226 -13.98 -7.74 -0.48
N ARG A 227 -14.52 -7.48 0.72
CA ARG A 227 -13.74 -7.00 1.89
C ARG A 227 -12.54 -7.85 2.30
N GLY A 228 -12.52 -9.15 1.98
CA GLY A 228 -11.40 -10.06 2.25
C GLY A 228 -10.69 -10.57 1.00
N ALA A 229 -10.94 -9.96 -0.16
CA ALA A 229 -10.21 -10.31 -1.38
C ALA A 229 -8.77 -9.79 -1.29
N ALA A 230 -7.86 -10.49 -1.96
CA ALA A 230 -6.49 -10.02 -2.19
C ALA A 230 -6.25 -9.96 -3.70
N ASP A 231 -7.14 -9.25 -4.40
CA ASP A 231 -7.10 -9.12 -5.86
C ASP A 231 -5.87 -8.32 -6.27
N LEU A 232 -5.26 -8.69 -7.41
CA LEU A 232 -4.08 -8.02 -7.91
C LEU A 232 -4.51 -6.77 -8.67
N VAL A 233 -4.10 -5.62 -8.15
CA VAL A 233 -4.35 -4.31 -8.73
C VAL A 233 -3.08 -3.81 -9.43
N TYR A 234 -3.25 -3.29 -10.63
CA TYR A 234 -2.25 -2.54 -11.36
C TYR A 234 -2.79 -1.16 -11.73
N ILE A 235 -2.15 -0.12 -11.22
CA ILE A 235 -2.43 1.26 -11.58
C ILE A 235 -1.35 1.71 -12.56
N LYS A 236 -1.70 1.77 -13.84
CA LYS A 236 -0.80 2.15 -14.93
C LYS A 236 -0.77 3.66 -15.08
N ASP A 237 0.40 4.26 -14.86
CA ASP A 237 0.57 5.71 -14.75
C ASP A 237 1.19 6.37 -15.99
N ALA A 238 1.80 5.58 -16.86
CA ALA A 238 2.41 6.03 -18.11
C ALA A 238 2.19 5.01 -19.24
N GLN A 239 2.23 5.48 -20.49
CA GLN A 239 2.03 4.64 -21.69
C GLN A 239 0.70 3.86 -21.65
N THR A 240 -0.35 4.50 -21.15
CA THR A 240 -1.70 3.93 -21.05
C THR A 240 -2.40 3.95 -22.41
N GLY A 241 -3.34 3.04 -22.64
CA GLY A 241 -4.12 2.97 -23.88
C GLY A 241 -5.15 4.10 -24.01
N THR A 242 -5.62 4.62 -22.87
CA THR A 242 -6.63 5.69 -22.78
C THR A 242 -6.04 7.11 -22.78
N GLY A 243 -4.73 7.26 -22.58
CA GLY A 243 -4.10 8.56 -22.32
C GLY A 243 -4.35 9.12 -20.91
N GLN A 244 -5.11 8.42 -20.09
CA GLN A 244 -5.38 8.70 -18.67
C GLN A 244 -4.75 7.60 -17.80
N ILE A 245 -4.62 7.79 -16.48
CA ILE A 245 -4.25 6.73 -15.54
C ILE A 245 -5.28 5.60 -15.65
N GLU A 246 -4.81 4.36 -15.77
CA GLU A 246 -5.67 3.19 -15.87
C GLU A 246 -5.56 2.30 -14.64
N VAL A 247 -6.68 1.76 -14.20
CA VAL A 247 -6.75 0.76 -13.14
C VAL A 247 -7.15 -0.57 -13.77
N HIS A 248 -6.35 -1.60 -13.51
CA HIS A 248 -6.56 -2.97 -13.96
C HIS A 248 -6.61 -3.88 -12.73
N VAL A 249 -7.54 -4.83 -12.68
CA VAL A 249 -7.71 -5.75 -11.55
C VAL A 249 -7.86 -7.19 -12.02
N ALA A 250 -7.05 -8.10 -11.48
CA ALA A 250 -7.20 -9.53 -11.65
C ALA A 250 -7.61 -10.23 -10.35
N SER A 251 -8.60 -11.13 -10.44
CA SER A 251 -9.22 -11.71 -9.25
C SER A 251 -8.35 -12.78 -8.60
N LYS A 252 -8.16 -12.69 -7.27
CA LYS A 252 -7.54 -13.74 -6.45
C LYS A 252 -8.29 -15.07 -6.58
N ALA A 253 -9.63 -15.04 -6.59
CA ALA A 253 -10.46 -16.24 -6.67
C ALA A 253 -10.24 -17.05 -7.96
N SER A 254 -9.76 -16.39 -9.02
CA SER A 254 -9.37 -17.02 -10.28
C SER A 254 -7.90 -17.48 -10.33
N GLY A 255 -7.13 -17.31 -9.25
CA GLY A 255 -5.68 -17.45 -9.26
C GLY A 255 -4.99 -16.38 -10.12
N TYR A 256 -5.55 -15.16 -10.14
CA TYR A 256 -5.10 -14.01 -10.95
C TYR A 256 -5.14 -14.21 -12.47
N GLN A 257 -6.02 -15.09 -12.96
CA GLN A 257 -6.17 -15.37 -14.39
C GLN A 257 -7.30 -14.58 -15.06
N ALA A 258 -8.35 -14.23 -14.30
CA ALA A 258 -9.47 -13.46 -14.79
C ALA A 258 -9.30 -11.97 -14.44
N ARG A 259 -9.31 -11.10 -15.45
CA ARG A 259 -9.41 -9.64 -15.27
C ARG A 259 -10.86 -9.29 -14.98
N ILE A 260 -11.09 -8.61 -13.86
CA ILE A 260 -12.43 -8.26 -13.36
C ILE A 260 -12.74 -6.77 -13.48
N PHE A 261 -11.72 -5.95 -13.75
CA PHE A 261 -11.88 -4.52 -13.99
C PHE A 261 -10.73 -3.98 -14.84
N GLU A 262 -11.03 -3.11 -15.81
CA GLU A 262 -10.08 -2.35 -16.62
C GLU A 262 -10.74 -1.05 -17.09
N ALA A 263 -10.24 0.11 -16.65
CA ALA A 263 -10.71 1.40 -17.17
C ALA A 263 -9.70 2.52 -16.93
N GLY A 264 -9.80 3.58 -17.73
CA GLY A 264 -9.16 4.86 -17.46
C GLY A 264 -9.89 5.65 -16.37
N SER A 265 -9.21 6.60 -15.76
CA SER A 265 -9.73 7.50 -14.72
C SER A 265 -9.86 8.95 -15.19
N ALA A 266 -10.24 9.84 -14.28
CA ALA A 266 -10.25 11.30 -14.46
C ALA A 266 -8.86 11.97 -14.38
N PHE A 267 -7.79 11.19 -14.26
CA PHE A 267 -6.43 11.70 -14.13
C PHE A 267 -5.62 11.50 -15.40
N ALA A 268 -4.97 12.57 -15.87
CA ALA A 268 -3.98 12.47 -16.92
C ALA A 268 -2.78 11.64 -16.43
N GLN A 269 -2.02 11.07 -17.37
CA GLN A 269 -0.76 10.39 -17.04
C GLN A 269 0.19 11.35 -16.29
N GLU A 270 0.58 10.96 -15.08
CA GLU A 270 1.44 11.72 -14.19
C GLU A 270 2.34 10.77 -13.39
N ALA A 271 3.65 11.01 -13.43
CA ALA A 271 4.69 10.16 -12.82
C ALA A 271 5.48 10.86 -11.70
N ASN A 272 4.88 11.87 -11.08
CA ASN A 272 5.47 12.77 -10.07
C ASN A 272 4.81 12.60 -8.69
N GLY A 273 4.30 11.40 -8.44
CA GLY A 273 3.62 11.04 -7.21
C GLY A 273 3.50 9.53 -7.06
N VAL A 274 2.73 9.09 -6.07
CA VAL A 274 2.38 7.68 -5.86
C VAL A 274 0.88 7.47 -5.97
N TRP A 275 0.49 6.37 -6.61
CA TRP A 275 -0.92 6.00 -6.82
C TRP A 275 -1.31 4.81 -5.94
N SER A 276 -2.51 4.85 -5.37
CA SER A 276 -3.05 3.73 -4.59
C SER A 276 -4.56 3.58 -4.75
N LEU A 277 -5.08 2.39 -4.43
CA LEU A 277 -6.51 2.19 -4.24
C LEU A 277 -6.81 2.12 -2.74
N ILE A 278 -7.73 2.95 -2.26
CA ILE A 278 -8.09 3.04 -0.84
C ILE A 278 -9.54 3.46 -0.69
N ASP A 279 -10.28 2.91 0.27
CA ASP A 279 -11.64 3.37 0.61
C ASP A 279 -11.52 4.67 1.41
N TYR A 280 -11.47 5.81 0.71
CA TYR A 280 -11.18 7.10 1.32
C TYR A 280 -12.43 7.69 2.00
N ASN A 281 -13.59 7.50 1.38
CA ASN A 281 -14.86 8.07 1.85
C ASN A 281 -15.66 7.11 2.77
N ARG A 282 -15.18 5.88 2.99
CA ARG A 282 -15.77 4.82 3.82
C ARG A 282 -17.11 4.29 3.29
N ASP A 283 -17.30 4.28 1.97
CA ASP A 283 -18.48 3.72 1.33
C ASP A 283 -18.34 2.21 1.04
N GLY A 284 -17.18 1.62 1.34
CA GLY A 284 -16.87 0.21 1.08
C GLY A 284 -16.37 -0.06 -0.34
N VAL A 285 -16.11 1.00 -1.12
CA VAL A 285 -15.61 0.96 -2.49
C VAL A 285 -14.22 1.60 -2.53
N LEU A 286 -13.27 0.92 -3.16
CA LEU A 286 -11.92 1.46 -3.28
C LEU A 286 -11.88 2.62 -4.29
N ASP A 287 -11.47 3.79 -3.81
CA ASP A 287 -11.21 5.01 -4.56
C ASP A 287 -9.77 5.04 -5.11
N LEU A 288 -9.58 5.73 -6.23
CA LEU A 288 -8.24 5.97 -6.79
C LEU A 288 -7.65 7.21 -6.14
N SER A 289 -6.56 7.04 -5.40
CA SER A 289 -5.85 8.12 -4.73
C SER A 289 -4.47 8.37 -5.33
N TYR A 290 -4.03 9.62 -5.23
CA TYR A 290 -2.76 10.09 -5.74
C TYR A 290 -2.12 11.08 -4.79
N ILE A 291 -0.91 10.77 -4.33
CA ILE A 291 -0.09 11.70 -3.55
C ILE A 291 0.95 12.30 -4.48
N LYS A 292 0.75 13.55 -4.88
CA LYS A 292 1.63 14.30 -5.77
C LYS A 292 2.67 15.05 -4.94
N TYR A 293 3.90 14.55 -4.92
CA TYR A 293 4.99 15.10 -4.10
C TYR A 293 6.05 15.86 -4.90
N GLN A 294 5.91 15.94 -6.23
CA GLN A 294 6.79 16.72 -7.11
C GLN A 294 5.97 17.50 -8.15
N ASN A 295 6.44 18.68 -8.55
CA ASN A 295 5.79 19.60 -9.49
C ASN A 295 4.30 19.85 -9.14
N ALA A 296 3.99 19.96 -7.85
CA ALA A 296 2.66 20.27 -7.34
C ALA A 296 2.30 21.75 -7.55
N GLY A 297 1.02 22.02 -7.83
CA GLY A 297 0.50 23.38 -8.07
C GLY A 297 0.48 24.24 -6.81
N THR A 298 0.22 23.64 -5.64
CA THR A 298 0.26 24.31 -4.34
C THR A 298 1.68 24.60 -3.84
N ARG A 299 2.70 24.06 -4.50
CA ARG A 299 4.10 23.97 -4.04
C ARG A 299 4.31 23.10 -2.78
N THR A 300 3.26 22.49 -2.25
CA THR A 300 3.29 21.48 -1.18
C THR A 300 2.92 20.11 -1.74
N VAL A 301 3.07 19.03 -0.97
CA VAL A 301 2.52 17.73 -1.39
C VAL A 301 1.00 17.84 -1.46
N GLU A 302 0.40 17.40 -2.57
CA GLU A 302 -1.03 17.36 -2.79
C GLU A 302 -1.58 15.93 -2.68
N VAL A 303 -2.80 15.80 -2.19
CA VAL A 303 -3.56 14.55 -2.17
C VAL A 303 -4.79 14.74 -3.03
N HIS A 304 -4.97 13.83 -3.99
CA HIS A 304 -6.11 13.77 -4.89
C HIS A 304 -6.82 12.43 -4.73
N VAL A 305 -8.15 12.43 -4.83
CA VAL A 305 -8.95 11.19 -4.78
C VAL A 305 -10.07 11.26 -5.80
N ALA A 306 -10.26 10.20 -6.58
CA ALA A 306 -11.43 9.99 -7.42
C ALA A 306 -12.25 8.79 -6.96
N ALA A 307 -13.57 8.99 -6.83
CA ALA A 307 -14.52 8.02 -6.32
C ALA A 307 -14.51 6.72 -7.13
N GLY A 308 -14.55 5.58 -6.45
CA GLY A 308 -14.54 4.24 -7.06
C GLY A 308 -15.86 3.73 -7.63
#